data_AF-A0A8K0CXZ1-F1
#
_entry.id   AF-A0A8K0CXZ1-F1
#
_cell.length_a   1.000
_cell.length_b   1.000
_cell.length_c   1.000
_cell.angle_alpha   90.00
_cell.angle_beta   90.00
_cell.angle_gamma   90.00
#
_symmetry.space_group_name_H-M   'P 1'
#
loop_
_entity.id
_entity.type
_entity.pdbx_description
1 polymer ?
#
loop_
_entity_poly.entity_id
_entity_poly.type
_entity_poly.pdbx_seq_one_letter_code
_entity_poly.pdbx_strand_id
1 'polypeptide(L)'
;MDVGYSKHKKIFTSERENILANYVKRSSEIMFGLTPQEVKQLAYQCAVSHKIKIPDSWIKNRKAGVDWFANFLKRTNLAIRQPEATSLARCTSCNKYNISRFFEKLGDIYQRCNLEPYRIWNMDETGVNTVLCLNKIVATKGTKQVGAVASAERGEQVTAAAAVNAQGLAMPPMILFPRKNFRDHFIRDGLLGCIGAANGSEWIRNVCTPLY
;
A
#
# COMPACT_ATOMS: atom_id res chain seq x y z
N MET A 1 16.65 35.22 36.96
CA MET A 1 15.47 34.72 36.23
C MET A 1 15.65 33.24 36.05
N ASP A 2 14.99 32.44 36.88
CA ASP A 2 15.10 30.99 36.85
C ASP A 2 14.12 30.46 35.80
N VAL A 3 14.61 30.21 34.58
CA VAL A 3 13.79 29.64 33.49
C VAL A 3 13.74 28.13 33.68
N GLY A 4 13.04 27.71 34.73
CA GLY A 4 12.86 26.30 35.06
C GLY A 4 12.05 25.60 33.97
N TYR A 5 12.67 24.67 33.25
CA TYR A 5 11.96 23.72 32.40
C TYR A 5 11.00 22.89 33.26
N SER A 6 9.72 23.28 33.26
CA SER A 6 8.66 22.53 33.94
C SER A 6 8.54 21.15 33.33
N LYS A 7 8.81 20.12 34.13
CA LYS A 7 8.70 18.71 33.74
C LYS A 7 7.30 18.48 33.15
N HIS A 8 7.22 18.08 31.88
CA HIS A 8 5.94 17.90 31.19
C HIS A 8 4.98 17.03 32.03
N LYS A 9 3.88 17.63 32.45
CA LYS A 9 2.91 17.00 33.35
C LYS A 9 2.28 15.79 32.66
N LYS A 10 2.56 14.58 33.15
CA LYS A 10 1.85 13.37 32.72
C LYS A 10 0.40 13.48 33.18
N ILE A 11 -0.53 13.53 32.23
CA ILE A 11 -1.98 13.63 32.49
C ILE A 11 -2.57 12.25 32.86
N PHE A 12 -2.07 11.19 32.23
CA PHE A 12 -2.45 9.82 32.52
C PHE A 12 -1.38 9.12 33.38
N THR A 13 -1.83 8.18 34.22
CA THR A 13 -0.93 7.18 34.82
C THR A 13 -0.39 6.26 33.74
N SER A 14 0.79 5.66 33.98
CA SER A 14 1.41 4.73 33.01
C SER A 14 0.47 3.56 32.63
N GLU A 15 -0.33 3.08 33.58
CA GLU A 15 -1.31 2.02 33.35
C GLU A 15 -2.41 2.45 32.37
N ARG A 16 -3.04 3.62 32.60
CA ARG A 16 -4.08 4.14 31.71
C ARG A 16 -3.52 4.49 30.33
N GLU A 17 -2.30 5.00 30.29
CA GLU A 17 -1.59 5.30 29.05
C GLU A 17 -1.33 4.01 28.24
N ASN A 18 -0.95 2.91 28.90
CA ASN A 18 -0.78 1.60 28.27
C ASN A 18 -2.10 1.00 27.77
N ILE A 19 -3.20 1.15 28.52
CA ILE A 19 -4.53 0.70 28.05
C ILE A 19 -4.93 1.44 26.77
N LEU A 20 -4.74 2.76 26.74
CA LEU A 20 -5.00 3.57 25.54
C LEU A 20 -4.09 3.15 24.37
N ALA A 21 -2.81 2.89 24.63
CA ALA A 21 -1.87 2.41 23.62
C ALA A 21 -2.28 1.03 23.06
N ASN A 22 -2.68 0.10 23.92
CA ASN A 22 -3.14 -1.23 23.53
C ASN A 22 -4.41 -1.16 22.67
N TYR A 23 -5.33 -0.23 22.99
CA TYR A 23 -6.50 0.01 22.17
C TYR A 23 -6.12 0.52 20.77
N VAL A 24 -5.26 1.55 20.68
CA VAL A 24 -4.79 2.09 19.39
C VAL A 24 -4.09 1.00 18.56
N LYS A 25 -3.26 0.17 19.20
CA LYS A 25 -2.59 -0.97 18.56
C LYS A 25 -3.60 -1.98 18.01
N ARG A 26 -4.55 -2.42 18.84
CA ARG A 26 -5.58 -3.40 18.43
C ARG A 26 -6.42 -2.87 17.28
N SER A 27 -6.83 -1.60 17.33
CA SER A 27 -7.58 -0.95 16.24
C SER A 27 -6.80 -0.96 14.92
N SER A 28 -5.48 -0.75 14.98
CA SER A 28 -4.61 -0.87 13.80
C SER A 28 -4.53 -2.31 13.26
N GLU A 29 -4.50 -3.31 14.13
CA GLU A 29 -4.41 -4.73 13.74
C GLU A 29 -5.69 -5.23 13.04
N ILE A 30 -6.85 -4.64 13.36
CA ILE A 30 -8.14 -4.97 12.74
C ILE A 30 -8.50 -4.07 11.55
N MET A 31 -7.53 -3.32 10.99
CA MET A 31 -7.73 -2.39 9.87
C MET A 31 -8.64 -1.18 10.16
N PHE A 32 -8.90 -0.87 11.43
CA PHE A 32 -9.62 0.32 11.89
C PHE A 32 -8.66 1.30 12.59
N GLY A 33 -7.51 1.58 11.95
CA GLY A 33 -6.49 2.47 12.51
C GLY A 33 -7.03 3.87 12.81
N LEU A 34 -6.66 4.41 13.97
CA LEU A 34 -7.08 5.75 14.39
C LEU A 34 -6.09 6.81 13.90
N THR A 35 -6.63 7.92 13.39
CA THR A 35 -5.85 9.09 13.03
C THR A 35 -5.29 9.80 14.27
N PRO A 36 -4.22 10.61 14.12
CA PRO A 36 -3.72 11.44 15.22
C PRO A 36 -4.79 12.33 15.87
N GLN A 37 -5.79 12.78 15.12
CA GLN A 37 -6.88 13.59 15.66
C GLN A 37 -7.83 12.76 16.52
N GLU A 38 -8.23 11.58 16.06
CA GLU A 38 -9.10 10.67 16.81
C GLU A 38 -8.43 10.17 18.08
N VAL A 39 -7.13 9.85 18.05
CA VAL A 39 -6.39 9.48 19.28
C VAL A 39 -6.38 10.63 20.30
N LYS A 40 -6.20 11.88 19.83
CA LYS A 40 -6.26 13.06 20.70
C LYS A 40 -7.66 13.30 21.26
N GLN A 41 -8.72 13.03 20.49
CA GLN A 41 -10.10 13.16 20.94
C GLN A 41 -10.49 12.05 21.92
N LEU A 42 -10.07 10.81 21.64
CA LEU A 42 -10.24 9.65 22.52
C LEU A 42 -9.56 9.90 23.88
N ALA A 43 -8.33 10.42 23.87
CA ALA A 43 -7.64 10.80 25.10
C ALA A 43 -8.42 11.86 25.89
N TYR A 44 -8.98 12.88 25.22
CA TYR A 44 -9.83 13.86 25.90
C TYR A 44 -11.08 13.21 26.51
N GLN A 45 -11.80 12.37 25.76
CA GLN A 45 -12.99 11.66 26.23
C GLN A 45 -12.69 10.77 27.44
N CYS A 46 -11.58 10.00 27.40
CA CYS A 46 -11.12 9.21 28.53
C CYS A 46 -10.79 10.08 29.74
N ALA A 47 -10.17 11.24 29.55
CA ALA A 47 -9.84 12.11 30.66
C ALA A 47 -11.10 12.71 31.32
N VAL A 48 -12.10 13.09 30.52
CA VAL A 48 -13.39 13.60 31.02
C VAL A 48 -14.18 12.50 31.74
N SER A 49 -14.30 11.30 31.15
CA SER A 49 -15.06 10.19 31.74
C SER A 49 -14.50 9.74 33.08
N HIS A 50 -13.17 9.71 33.20
CA HIS A 50 -12.47 9.35 34.43
C HIS A 50 -12.20 10.54 35.37
N LYS A 51 -12.81 11.71 35.12
CA LYS A 51 -12.71 12.93 35.94
C LYS A 51 -11.27 13.36 36.24
N ILE A 52 -10.37 13.18 35.26
CA ILE A 52 -8.96 13.57 35.38
C ILE A 52 -8.84 15.08 35.19
N LYS A 53 -8.01 15.74 36.00
CA LYS A 53 -7.69 17.16 35.83
C LYS A 53 -6.90 17.35 34.52
N ILE A 54 -7.51 18.02 33.56
CA ILE A 54 -6.93 18.33 32.24
C ILE A 54 -6.66 19.82 32.07
N PRO A 55 -5.75 20.21 31.16
CA PRO A 55 -5.53 21.62 30.82
C PRO A 55 -6.75 22.26 30.15
N ASP A 56 -6.96 23.57 30.34
CA ASP A 56 -8.05 24.33 29.71
C ASP A 56 -8.01 24.25 28.17
N SER A 57 -6.80 24.13 27.62
CA SER A 57 -6.59 23.94 26.17
C SER A 57 -7.23 22.66 25.65
N TRP A 58 -7.33 21.60 26.46
CA TRP A 58 -8.02 20.36 26.08
C TRP A 58 -9.54 20.54 26.10
N ILE A 59 -10.05 21.29 27.06
CA ILE A 59 -11.49 21.58 27.20
C ILE A 59 -11.95 22.45 26.02
N LYS A 60 -11.24 23.55 25.75
CA LYS A 60 -11.55 24.48 24.66
C LYS A 60 -11.56 23.79 23.30
N ASN A 61 -10.59 22.90 23.05
CA ASN A 61 -10.42 22.23 21.75
C ASN A 61 -11.08 20.84 21.67
N ARG A 62 -11.66 20.35 22.76
CA ARG A 62 -12.21 18.98 22.92
C ARG A 62 -11.27 17.85 22.46
N LYS A 63 -9.95 18.07 22.59
CA LYS A 63 -8.92 17.12 22.18
C LYS A 63 -7.61 17.37 22.91
N ALA A 64 -6.79 16.34 23.01
CA ALA A 64 -5.47 16.43 23.60
C ALA A 64 -4.51 17.32 22.78
N GLY A 65 -3.58 17.95 23.50
CA GLY A 65 -2.56 18.84 22.93
C GLY A 65 -1.53 18.11 22.06
N VAL A 66 -0.85 18.86 21.19
CA VAL A 66 0.18 18.34 20.27
C VAL A 66 1.36 17.77 21.06
N ASP A 67 1.84 18.49 22.08
CA ASP A 67 2.96 18.06 22.92
C ASP A 67 2.64 16.79 23.70
N TRP A 68 1.40 16.65 24.17
CA TRP A 68 0.97 15.43 24.85
C TRP A 68 1.03 14.25 23.89
N PHE A 69 0.52 14.40 22.66
CA PHE A 69 0.48 13.33 21.67
C PHE A 69 1.88 12.91 21.23
N ALA A 70 2.79 13.86 20.97
CA ALA A 70 4.18 13.56 20.63
C ALA A 70 4.88 12.76 21.73
N ASN A 71 4.66 13.16 23.00
CA ASN A 71 5.23 12.44 24.14
C ASN A 71 4.55 11.08 24.39
N PHE A 72 3.24 10.96 24.15
CA PHE A 72 2.50 9.70 24.22
C PHE A 72 3.09 8.67 23.26
N LEU A 73 3.28 9.04 21.99
CA LEU A 73 3.91 8.18 20.97
C LEU A 73 5.32 7.74 21.42
N LYS A 74 6.14 8.68 21.90
CA LYS A 74 7.51 8.39 22.38
C LYS A 74 7.53 7.42 23.56
N ARG A 75 6.57 7.52 24.49
CA ARG A 75 6.48 6.65 25.67
C ARG A 75 5.93 5.26 25.36
N THR A 76 5.03 5.16 24.38
CA THR A 76 4.30 3.93 24.04
C THR A 76 4.91 3.18 22.85
N ASN A 77 6.01 3.70 22.28
CA ASN A 77 6.66 3.18 21.09
C ASN A 77 5.71 3.05 19.88
N LEU A 78 4.73 3.96 19.78
CA LEU A 78 3.81 4.06 18.65
C LEU A 78 4.36 5.09 17.65
N ALA A 79 4.11 4.88 16.37
CA ALA A 79 4.53 5.77 15.30
C ALA A 79 3.38 6.06 14.34
N ILE A 80 3.39 7.26 13.75
CA ILE A 80 2.48 7.59 12.65
C ILE A 80 2.97 6.84 11.42
N ARG A 81 2.08 6.06 10.80
CA ARG A 81 2.34 5.32 9.56
C ARG A 81 1.31 5.70 8.52
N GLN A 82 1.71 5.66 7.26
CA GLN A 82 0.78 5.76 6.14
C GLN A 82 0.26 4.34 5.86
N PRO A 83 -1.06 4.10 5.97
CA PRO A 83 -1.62 2.80 5.63
C PRO A 83 -1.49 2.56 4.12
N GLU A 84 -1.22 1.31 3.74
CA GLU A 84 -1.32 0.89 2.36
C GLU A 84 -2.80 0.87 1.94
N ALA A 85 -3.08 1.27 0.70
CA ALA A 85 -4.44 1.29 0.17
C ALA A 85 -4.93 -0.14 -0.11
N THR A 86 -5.38 -0.82 0.93
CA THR A 86 -5.97 -2.15 0.82
C THR A 86 -7.46 -2.04 0.56
N SER A 87 -7.95 -2.63 -0.54
CA SER A 87 -9.37 -2.62 -0.84
C SER A 87 -10.16 -3.42 0.21
N LEU A 88 -11.38 -2.97 0.52
CA LEU A 88 -12.26 -3.65 1.48
C LEU A 88 -12.51 -5.11 1.07
N ALA A 89 -12.59 -5.38 -0.24
CA ALA A 89 -12.69 -6.73 -0.79
C ALA A 89 -11.50 -7.62 -0.42
N ARG A 90 -10.26 -7.11 -0.41
CA ARG A 90 -9.08 -7.86 0.05
C ARG A 90 -9.13 -8.09 1.56
N CYS A 91 -9.52 -7.09 2.35
CA CYS A 91 -9.66 -7.25 3.80
C CYS A 91 -10.71 -8.31 4.19
N THR A 92 -11.86 -8.33 3.51
CA THR A 92 -12.93 -9.29 3.81
C THR A 92 -12.67 -10.67 3.21
N SER A 93 -11.96 -10.77 2.08
CA SER A 93 -11.60 -12.06 1.48
C SER A 93 -10.47 -12.77 2.23
N CYS A 94 -9.53 -12.03 2.83
CA CYS A 94 -8.43 -12.56 3.65
C CYS A 94 -8.85 -12.93 5.08
N ASN A 95 -9.95 -13.67 5.25
CA ASN A 95 -10.32 -14.25 6.55
C ASN A 95 -10.07 -15.76 6.58
N LYS A 96 -9.92 -16.33 7.78
CA LYS A 96 -9.59 -17.76 7.97
C LYS A 96 -10.55 -18.68 7.21
N TYR A 97 -11.85 -18.41 7.26
CA TYR A 97 -12.85 -19.23 6.60
C TYR A 97 -12.70 -19.21 5.07
N ASN A 98 -12.56 -18.03 4.47
CA ASN A 98 -12.40 -17.87 3.03
C ASN A 98 -11.08 -18.47 2.52
N ILE A 99 -9.99 -18.28 3.27
CA ILE A 99 -8.67 -18.85 2.96
C ILE A 99 -8.73 -20.38 3.06
N SER A 100 -9.27 -20.94 4.14
CA SER A 100 -9.43 -22.39 4.30
C SER A 100 -10.25 -22.98 3.16
N ARG A 101 -11.40 -22.38 2.85
CA ARG A 101 -12.26 -22.84 1.76
C ARG A 101 -11.59 -22.76 0.38
N PHE A 102 -10.75 -21.75 0.15
CA PHE A 102 -9.96 -21.64 -1.08
C PHE A 102 -8.97 -22.80 -1.21
N PHE A 103 -8.19 -23.07 -0.15
CA PHE A 103 -7.18 -24.14 -0.18
C PHE A 103 -7.80 -25.54 -0.19
N GLU A 104 -8.95 -25.75 0.45
CA GLU A 104 -9.71 -27.01 0.35
C GLU A 104 -10.10 -27.28 -1.11
N LYS A 105 -10.75 -26.32 -1.77
CA LYS A 105 -11.11 -26.44 -3.19
C LYS A 105 -9.91 -26.60 -4.11
N LEU A 106 -8.81 -25.90 -3.81
CA LEU A 106 -7.57 -26.03 -4.56
C LEU A 106 -7.04 -27.46 -4.43
N GLY A 107 -7.01 -28.01 -3.22
CA GLY A 107 -6.62 -29.40 -2.95
C GLY A 107 -7.45 -30.41 -3.76
N ASP A 108 -8.77 -30.25 -3.77
CA ASP A 108 -9.67 -31.11 -4.55
C ASP A 108 -9.34 -31.09 -6.05
N ILE A 109 -9.04 -29.92 -6.61
CA ILE A 109 -8.66 -29.77 -8.02
C ILE A 109 -7.31 -30.44 -8.30
N TYR A 110 -6.33 -30.25 -7.42
CA TYR A 110 -5.01 -30.87 -7.56
C TYR A 110 -5.12 -32.41 -7.58
N GLN A 111 -5.93 -32.97 -6.69
CA GLN A 111 -6.17 -34.41 -6.63
C GLN A 111 -6.95 -34.92 -7.85
N ARG A 112 -8.03 -34.24 -8.23
CA ARG A 112 -8.89 -34.66 -9.34
C ARG A 112 -8.19 -34.59 -10.70
N CYS A 113 -7.38 -33.57 -10.93
CA CYS A 113 -6.79 -33.30 -12.25
C CYS A 113 -5.34 -33.80 -12.37
N ASN A 114 -4.75 -34.33 -11.29
CA ASN A 114 -3.33 -34.70 -11.20
C ASN A 114 -2.43 -33.62 -11.84
N LEU A 115 -2.53 -32.39 -11.31
CA LEU A 115 -1.87 -31.23 -11.90
C LEU A 115 -0.35 -31.32 -11.68
N GLU A 116 0.35 -31.66 -12.75
CA GLU A 116 1.80 -31.58 -12.80
C GLU A 116 2.28 -30.12 -12.86
N PRO A 117 3.47 -29.78 -12.33
CA PRO A 117 3.99 -28.42 -12.28
C PRO A 117 3.99 -27.68 -13.64
N TYR A 118 4.18 -28.39 -14.74
CA TYR A 118 4.23 -27.79 -16.08
C TYR A 118 2.85 -27.30 -16.58
N ARG A 119 1.76 -27.75 -15.95
CA ARG A 119 0.37 -27.38 -16.29
C ARG A 119 -0.16 -26.23 -15.44
N ILE A 120 0.56 -25.83 -14.39
CA ILE A 120 0.15 -24.77 -13.49
C ILE A 120 0.84 -23.49 -13.93
N TRP A 121 0.07 -22.55 -14.45
CA TRP A 121 0.55 -21.26 -14.95
C TRP A 121 0.04 -20.14 -14.05
N ASN A 122 0.94 -19.26 -13.64
CA ASN A 122 0.58 -17.98 -13.07
C ASN A 122 0.79 -16.89 -14.12
N MET A 123 -0.18 -16.00 -14.26
CA MET A 123 -0.10 -14.84 -15.15
C MET A 123 -0.33 -13.59 -14.32
N ASP A 124 0.48 -12.56 -14.53
CA ASP A 124 0.29 -11.26 -13.88
C ASP A 124 0.62 -10.11 -14.84
N GLU A 125 0.05 -8.94 -14.55
CA GLU A 125 0.19 -7.71 -15.32
C GLU A 125 1.12 -6.72 -14.60
N THR A 126 2.02 -6.10 -15.35
CA THR A 126 2.89 -5.04 -14.83
C THR A 126 2.87 -3.81 -15.74
N GLY A 127 2.75 -2.64 -15.12
CA GLY A 127 2.84 -1.35 -15.83
C GLY A 127 4.30 -1.00 -16.08
N VAL A 128 4.70 -0.94 -17.34
CA VAL A 128 6.01 -0.52 -17.79
C VAL A 128 5.94 0.92 -18.29
N ASN A 129 6.68 1.80 -17.64
CA ASN A 129 6.79 3.19 -18.09
C ASN A 129 7.81 3.30 -19.22
N THR A 130 7.40 3.95 -20.31
CA THR A 130 8.25 4.22 -21.48
C THR A 130 9.20 5.42 -21.29
N VAL A 131 9.03 6.20 -20.21
CA VAL A 131 9.92 7.31 -19.87
C VAL A 131 11.08 6.81 -19.01
N LEU A 132 12.29 7.07 -19.48
CA LEU A 132 13.51 6.87 -18.72
C LEU A 132 13.46 7.71 -17.43
N CYS A 133 13.50 7.05 -16.29
CA CYS A 133 13.81 7.71 -15.03
C CYS A 133 15.24 8.25 -15.13
N LEU A 134 15.39 9.57 -15.15
CA LEU A 134 16.72 10.18 -15.12
C LEU A 134 17.40 9.81 -13.80
N ASN A 135 18.65 9.37 -13.89
CA ASN A 135 19.46 9.02 -12.72
C ASN A 135 19.60 10.24 -11.81
N LYS A 136 19.77 9.98 -10.50
CA LYS A 136 20.05 11.05 -9.52
C LYS A 136 21.35 11.76 -9.94
N ILE A 137 21.27 13.06 -10.16
CA ILE A 137 22.42 13.92 -10.43
C ILE A 137 22.90 14.60 -9.14
N VAL A 138 24.22 14.80 -9.03
CA VAL A 138 24.81 15.57 -7.93
C VAL A 138 24.52 17.06 -8.17
N ALA A 139 23.95 17.73 -7.17
CA ALA A 139 23.64 19.15 -7.23
C ALA A 139 23.97 19.86 -5.92
N THR A 140 24.04 21.20 -5.97
CA THR A 140 24.34 22.06 -4.82
C THR A 140 23.30 21.93 -3.71
N LYS A 141 23.77 21.82 -2.47
CA LYS A 141 22.93 21.69 -1.27
C LYS A 141 22.05 22.93 -1.10
N GLY A 142 20.73 22.74 -1.13
CA GLY A 142 19.74 23.83 -1.02
C GLY A 142 19.03 24.16 -2.34
N THR A 143 19.53 23.65 -3.48
CA THR A 143 18.88 23.83 -4.77
C THR A 143 17.70 22.86 -4.90
N LYS A 144 16.48 23.40 -4.94
CA LYS A 144 15.23 22.60 -5.00
C LYS A 144 14.86 22.14 -6.41
N GLN A 145 15.38 22.81 -7.44
CA GLN A 145 15.13 22.47 -8.84
C GLN A 145 16.45 22.24 -9.54
N VAL A 146 16.71 20.97 -9.89
CA VAL A 146 17.84 20.59 -10.72
C VAL A 146 17.25 20.11 -12.03
N GLY A 147 17.53 20.84 -13.11
CA GLY A 147 16.99 20.53 -14.43
C GLY A 147 17.68 19.31 -15.02
N ALA A 148 16.89 18.38 -15.55
CA ALA A 148 17.39 17.27 -16.34
C ALA A 148 16.42 17.07 -17.53
N VAL A 149 16.96 16.99 -18.75
CA VAL A 149 16.15 16.89 -19.97
C VAL A 149 15.63 15.45 -20.10
N ALA A 150 14.33 15.24 -19.90
CA ALA A 150 13.66 13.99 -20.21
C ALA A 150 13.13 14.03 -21.64
N SER A 151 13.29 12.94 -22.41
CA SER A 151 12.93 12.89 -23.83
C SER A 151 11.42 12.91 -24.12
N ALA A 152 10.56 12.88 -23.08
CA ALA A 152 9.10 13.01 -23.23
C ALA A 152 8.45 13.57 -21.95
N GLU A 153 7.49 14.48 -22.10
CA GLU A 153 6.78 15.15 -20.99
C GLU A 153 5.80 14.23 -20.23
N ARG A 154 5.34 13.15 -20.86
CA ARG A 154 4.39 12.19 -20.27
C ARG A 154 4.67 10.80 -20.82
N GLY A 155 5.10 9.88 -19.95
CA GLY A 155 5.27 8.49 -20.34
C GLY A 155 3.92 7.83 -20.55
N GLU A 156 3.75 7.19 -21.70
CA GLU A 156 2.62 6.31 -21.95
C GLU A 156 2.94 5.00 -21.22
N GLN A 157 2.14 4.64 -20.21
CA GLN A 157 2.31 3.40 -19.46
C GLN A 157 1.81 2.24 -20.32
N VAL A 158 2.71 1.32 -20.65
CA VAL A 158 2.40 0.11 -21.42
C VAL A 158 2.21 -1.04 -20.43
N THR A 159 1.18 -1.86 -20.60
CA THR A 159 0.94 -3.00 -19.71
C THR A 159 1.59 -4.24 -20.31
N ALA A 160 2.49 -4.89 -19.58
CA ALA A 160 3.05 -6.19 -19.96
C ALA A 160 2.38 -7.28 -19.14
N ALA A 161 1.80 -8.29 -19.81
CA ALA A 161 1.30 -9.50 -19.17
C ALA A 161 2.32 -10.63 -19.38
N ALA A 162 2.80 -11.21 -18.29
CA ALA A 162 3.77 -12.29 -18.31
C ALA A 162 3.16 -13.52 -17.64
N ALA A 163 3.41 -14.71 -18.22
CA ALA A 163 2.97 -15.98 -17.67
C ALA A 163 4.16 -16.91 -17.44
N VAL A 164 4.24 -17.52 -16.27
CA VAL A 164 5.29 -18.47 -15.88
C VAL A 164 4.65 -19.70 -15.26
N ASN A 165 5.11 -20.88 -15.66
CA ASN A 165 4.64 -22.12 -15.07
C ASN A 165 5.42 -22.50 -13.80
N ALA A 166 4.91 -23.46 -13.05
CA ALA A 166 5.55 -23.87 -11.79
C ALA A 166 6.91 -24.61 -11.99
N GLN A 167 7.30 -24.95 -13.22
CA GLN A 167 8.64 -25.45 -13.55
C GLN A 167 9.65 -24.33 -13.88
N GLY A 168 9.20 -23.07 -14.00
CA GLY A 168 10.03 -21.93 -14.38
C GLY A 168 10.11 -21.66 -15.88
N LEU A 169 9.26 -22.30 -16.70
CA LEU A 169 9.10 -21.92 -18.11
C LEU A 169 8.24 -20.67 -18.20
N ALA A 170 8.74 -19.65 -18.90
CA ALA A 170 8.02 -18.41 -19.16
C ALA A 170 7.48 -18.41 -20.60
N MET A 171 6.21 -18.02 -20.77
CA MET A 171 5.69 -17.67 -22.09
C MET A 171 6.25 -16.31 -22.50
N PRO A 172 6.45 -16.09 -23.82
CA PRO A 172 6.71 -14.74 -24.32
C PRO A 172 5.63 -13.77 -23.82
N PRO A 173 6.02 -12.57 -23.32
CA PRO A 173 5.07 -11.65 -22.72
C PRO A 173 4.13 -11.06 -23.79
N MET A 174 2.91 -10.74 -23.37
CA MET A 174 1.99 -9.91 -24.14
C MET A 174 2.20 -8.44 -23.76
N ILE A 175 2.33 -7.57 -24.74
CA ILE A 175 2.49 -6.12 -24.55
C ILE A 175 1.21 -5.41 -25.01
N LEU A 176 0.59 -4.68 -24.09
CA LEU A 176 -0.65 -3.94 -24.30
C LEU A 176 -0.37 -2.45 -24.31
N PHE A 177 -0.54 -1.86 -25.49
CA PHE A 177 -0.39 -0.43 -25.69
C PHE A 177 -1.72 0.28 -25.41
N PRO A 178 -1.73 1.41 -24.68
CA PRO A 178 -2.95 2.13 -24.34
C PRO A 178 -3.48 2.96 -25.53
N ARG A 179 -3.71 2.29 -26.66
CA ARG A 179 -4.09 2.88 -27.95
C ARG A 179 -5.31 2.17 -28.51
N LYS A 180 -6.06 2.86 -29.38
CA LYS A 180 -7.23 2.27 -30.07
C LYS A 180 -6.84 1.31 -31.20
N ASN A 181 -5.73 1.59 -31.88
CA ASN A 181 -5.26 0.83 -33.04
C ASN A 181 -3.86 0.28 -32.77
N PHE A 182 -3.72 -1.04 -32.92
CA PHE A 182 -2.42 -1.70 -32.90
C PHE A 182 -1.70 -1.50 -34.22
N ARG A 183 -0.37 -1.38 -34.19
CA ARG A 183 0.47 -1.37 -35.38
C ARG A 183 1.64 -2.34 -35.14
N ASP A 184 1.93 -3.18 -36.11
CA ASP A 184 2.93 -4.26 -35.97
C ASP A 184 4.32 -3.75 -35.59
N HIS A 185 4.68 -2.54 -36.00
CA HIS A 185 5.98 -1.96 -35.65
C HIS A 185 6.12 -1.60 -34.17
N PHE A 186 5.06 -1.66 -33.36
CA PHE A 186 5.14 -1.39 -31.91
C PHE A 186 5.92 -2.47 -31.15
N ILE A 187 5.99 -3.68 -31.70
CA ILE A 187 6.80 -4.79 -31.15
C ILE A 187 8.05 -5.05 -32.01
N ARG A 188 8.38 -4.14 -32.93
CA ARG A 188 9.62 -4.24 -33.71
C ARG A 188 10.79 -4.18 -32.74
N ASP A 189 11.72 -5.11 -32.88
CA ASP A 189 12.88 -5.28 -31.99
C ASP A 189 12.52 -5.70 -30.55
N GLY A 190 11.29 -6.19 -30.33
CA GLY A 190 10.84 -6.78 -29.06
C GLY A 190 11.37 -8.19 -28.80
N LEU A 191 11.01 -8.76 -27.65
CA LEU A 191 11.35 -10.14 -27.29
C LEU A 191 10.84 -11.13 -28.34
N LEU A 192 11.65 -12.13 -28.67
CA LEU A 192 11.28 -13.14 -29.67
C LEU A 192 9.99 -13.86 -29.25
N GLY A 193 8.98 -13.86 -30.12
CA GLY A 193 7.68 -14.46 -29.85
C GLY A 193 6.73 -13.62 -28.99
N CYS A 194 7.10 -12.39 -28.60
CA CYS A 194 6.18 -11.49 -27.91
C CYS A 194 4.99 -11.13 -28.80
N ILE A 195 3.82 -10.99 -28.19
CA ILE A 195 2.59 -10.60 -28.88
C ILE A 195 2.18 -9.21 -28.43
N GLY A 196 1.79 -8.38 -29.38
CA GLY A 196 1.33 -7.01 -29.12
C GLY A 196 -0.17 -6.88 -29.33
N ALA A 197 -0.83 -6.13 -28.46
CA ALA A 197 -2.21 -5.72 -28.64
C ALA A 197 -2.38 -4.26 -28.23
N ALA A 198 -3.45 -3.62 -28.72
CA ALA A 198 -3.78 -2.24 -28.34
C ALA A 198 -5.17 -2.21 -27.72
N ASN A 199 -5.28 -1.62 -26.54
CA ASN A 199 -6.56 -1.37 -25.89
C ASN A 199 -6.60 0.07 -25.36
N GLY A 200 -7.64 0.82 -25.71
CA GLY A 200 -7.82 2.19 -25.24
C GLY A 200 -8.12 2.30 -23.74
N SER A 201 -8.56 1.21 -23.10
CA SER A 201 -8.52 1.06 -21.65
C SER A 201 -7.26 0.29 -21.29
N GLU A 202 -6.40 0.84 -20.42
CA GLU A 202 -5.11 0.31 -19.94
C GLU A 202 -5.17 -1.09 -19.24
N TRP A 203 -6.23 -1.86 -19.47
CA TRP A 203 -6.57 -3.13 -18.82
C TRP A 203 -6.94 -4.18 -19.87
N ILE A 204 -6.62 -5.45 -19.64
CA ILE A 204 -7.11 -6.55 -20.50
C ILE A 204 -8.62 -6.64 -20.37
N ARG A 205 -9.34 -6.52 -21.49
CA ARG A 205 -10.77 -6.81 -21.58
C ARG A 205 -10.98 -7.87 -22.66
N ASN A 206 -11.25 -9.11 -22.24
CA ASN A 206 -11.62 -10.23 -23.10
C ASN A 206 -10.67 -10.46 -24.30
N VAL A 207 -9.36 -10.44 -24.08
CA VAL A 207 -8.39 -10.92 -25.09
C VAL A 207 -8.17 -12.41 -24.82
N CYS A 208 -9.05 -13.25 -25.37
CA CYS A 208 -8.78 -14.68 -25.47
C CYS A 208 -7.85 -14.90 -26.67
N THR A 209 -6.58 -15.18 -26.43
CA THR A 209 -5.72 -15.76 -27.46
C THR A 209 -5.99 -17.26 -27.55
N PRO A 210 -6.17 -17.84 -28.74
CA PRO A 210 -6.13 -19.29 -28.87
C PRO A 210 -4.73 -19.76 -28.47
N LEU A 211 -4.65 -20.59 -27.43
CA LEU A 211 -3.44 -21.34 -27.13
C LEU A 211 -3.29 -22.41 -28.22
N TYR A 212 -2.15 -22.42 -28.90
CA TYR A 212 -1.75 -23.52 -29.80
C TYR A 212 -1.40 -24.76 -28.98
#